data_AF-A0A401QJQ6-F1
#
_entry.id   AF-A0A401QJQ6-F1
#
_cell.length_a   1.000
_cell.length_b   1.000
_cell.length_c   1.000
_cell.angle_alpha   90.00
_cell.angle_beta   90.00
_cell.angle_gamma   90.00
#
_symmetry.space_group_name_H-M   'P 1'
#
loop_
_entity.id
_entity.type
_entity.pdbx_description
1 polymer ?
#
loop_
_entity_poly.entity_id
_entity_poly.type
_entity_poly.pdbx_seq_one_letter_code
_entity_poly.pdbx_strand_id
1 'polypeptide(L)'
;MEAMLYALDQINSDPELLPNITLGARILDTCSRDIYALEQSLTFVQALIQKDTSDIRCSNGEPPIIPKPDRVIGVIGASASSVSIM
;
A
#
# COMPACT_ATOMS: atom_id res chain seq x y z
N MET A 1 -14.97 5.73 -4.26
CA MET A 1 -13.83 4.81 -4.53
C MET A 1 -13.56 4.73 -6.03
N GLU A 2 -14.62 4.56 -6.80
CA GLU A 2 -14.74 4.47 -8.25
C GLU A 2 -13.96 5.58 -8.99
N ALA A 3 -13.98 6.82 -8.47
CA ALA A 3 -13.22 7.92 -9.05
C ALA A 3 -11.70 7.67 -9.06
N MET A 4 -11.15 7.01 -8.04
CA MET A 4 -9.72 6.65 -7.99
C MET A 4 -9.40 5.59 -9.05
N LEU A 5 -10.25 4.56 -9.19
CA LEU A 5 -10.05 3.51 -10.19
C LEU A 5 -10.15 4.07 -11.61
N TYR A 6 -11.17 4.89 -11.86
CA TYR A 6 -11.34 5.59 -13.14
C TYR A 6 -10.12 6.47 -13.47
N ALA A 7 -9.61 7.22 -12.48
CA ALA A 7 -8.41 8.04 -12.69
C ALA A 7 -7.18 7.20 -13.03
N LEU A 8 -6.98 6.05 -12.37
CA LEU A 8 -5.88 5.14 -12.70
C LEU A 8 -6.02 4.58 -14.11
N ASP A 9 -7.22 4.18 -14.52
CA ASP A 9 -7.47 3.69 -15.88
C ASP A 9 -7.16 4.75 -16.93
N GLN A 10 -7.53 6.01 -16.67
CA GLN A 10 -7.23 7.13 -17.56
C GLN A 10 -5.72 7.39 -17.64
N ILE A 11 -5.02 7.44 -16.50
CA ILE A 11 -3.55 7.65 -16.47
C ILE A 11 -2.82 6.51 -17.19
N ASN A 12 -3.19 5.26 -16.91
CA ASN A 12 -2.52 4.09 -17.51
C ASN A 12 -2.81 3.93 -19.01
N SER A 13 -3.89 4.54 -19.52
CA SER A 13 -4.26 4.51 -20.95
C SER A 13 -3.69 5.69 -21.74
N ASP A 14 -3.18 6.73 -21.06
CA ASP A 14 -2.64 7.94 -21.68
C ASP A 14 -1.17 7.73 -22.07
N PRO A 15 -0.82 7.77 -23.38
CA PRO A 15 0.56 7.57 -23.82
C PRO A 15 1.48 8.76 -23.51
N GLU A 16 0.95 9.94 -23.18
CA GLU A 16 1.74 11.14 -22.84
C GLU A 16 2.04 11.22 -21.33
N LEU A 17 1.22 10.59 -20.48
CA LEU A 17 1.35 10.64 -19.03
C LEU A 17 1.92 9.32 -18.49
N LEU A 18 3.14 9.37 -17.94
CA LEU A 18 3.85 8.22 -17.37
C LEU A 18 4.04 7.04 -18.35
N PRO A 19 4.64 7.26 -19.55
CA PRO A 19 4.85 6.19 -20.50
C PRO A 19 5.74 5.07 -19.93
N ASN A 20 5.37 3.81 -20.23
CA ASN A 20 6.02 2.59 -19.73
C ASN A 20 5.94 2.37 -18.21
N ILE A 21 5.05 3.07 -17.51
CA ILE A 21 4.78 2.87 -16.08
C ILE A 21 3.31 2.52 -15.93
N THR A 22 3.01 1.48 -15.15
CA THR A 22 1.63 1.15 -14.76
C THR A 22 1.44 1.48 -13.29
N LEU A 23 0.46 2.34 -13.01
CA LEU A 23 0.04 2.64 -11.66
C LEU A 23 -0.96 1.59 -11.17
N GLY A 24 -0.62 0.95 -10.05
CA GLY A 24 -1.57 0.18 -9.25
C GLY A 24 -2.02 0.96 -8.02
N ALA A 25 -3.05 0.48 -7.33
CA ALA A 25 -3.48 1.04 -6.07
C ALA A 25 -3.94 -0.04 -5.08
N ARG A 26 -3.72 0.24 -3.79
CA ARG A 26 -4.27 -0.52 -2.68
C ARG A 26 -5.23 0.38 -1.92
N ILE A 27 -6.53 0.10 -2.05
CA ILE A 27 -7.60 0.92 -1.49
C ILE A 27 -8.07 0.27 -0.19
N LEU A 28 -8.03 1.03 0.90
CA LEU A 28 -8.48 0.61 2.22
C LEU A 28 -9.63 1.50 2.68
N ASP A 29 -10.63 0.92 3.34
CA ASP A 29 -11.71 1.70 3.95
C ASP A 29 -11.22 2.32 5.26
N THR A 30 -11.56 3.58 5.46
CA THR A 30 -11.26 4.30 6.72
C THR A 30 -12.42 4.22 7.70
N CYS A 31 -13.60 3.80 7.27
CA CYS A 31 -14.84 3.77 8.05
C CYS A 31 -15.18 5.09 8.76
N SER A 32 -14.59 6.21 8.31
CA SER A 32 -14.61 7.51 9.02
C SER A 32 -14.16 7.45 10.49
N ARG A 33 -13.31 6.47 10.84
CA ARG A 33 -12.81 6.24 12.20
C ARG A 33 -11.29 6.31 12.17
N ASP A 34 -10.75 7.23 12.95
CA ASP A 34 -9.32 7.51 13.10
C ASP A 34 -8.49 6.27 13.46
N ILE A 35 -8.85 5.55 14.52
CA ILE A 35 -8.11 4.34 14.95
C ILE A 35 -8.14 3.25 13.87
N TYR A 36 -9.29 3.06 13.22
CA TYR A 36 -9.41 2.06 12.16
C TYR A 36 -8.56 2.43 10.95
N ALA A 37 -8.60 3.69 10.53
CA ALA A 37 -7.77 4.20 9.43
C ALA A 37 -6.27 4.10 9.74
N LEU A 38 -5.86 4.36 10.99
CA LEU A 38 -4.48 4.22 11.44
C LEU A 38 -4.01 2.76 11.36
N GLU A 39 -4.80 1.81 11.86
CA GLU A 39 -4.49 0.38 11.78
C GLU A 39 -4.31 -0.08 10.32
N GLN A 40 -5.19 0.39 9.42
CA GLN A 40 -5.07 0.13 7.99
C GLN A 40 -3.79 0.75 7.39
N SER A 41 -3.50 2.01 7.75
CA SER A 41 -2.35 2.77 7.23
C SER A 41 -1.00 2.19 7.67
N LEU A 42 -0.93 1.52 8.83
CA LEU A 42 0.27 0.81 9.26
C LEU A 42 0.73 -0.25 8.26
N THR A 43 -0.19 -0.84 7.50
CA THR A 43 0.16 -1.83 6.48
C THR A 43 0.96 -1.23 5.31
N PHE A 44 0.92 0.09 5.10
CA PHE A 44 1.71 0.76 4.07
C PHE A 44 3.18 0.91 4.44
N VAL A 45 3.47 1.08 5.74
CA VAL A 45 4.84 1.27 6.25
C VAL A 45 5.53 -0.04 6.62
N GLN A 46 4.78 -1.14 6.77
CA GLN A 46 5.34 -2.47 7.04
C GLN A 46 6.45 -2.86 6.05
N ALA A 47 6.34 -2.42 4.80
CA ALA A 47 7.34 -2.69 3.77
C ALA A 47 8.70 -1.97 3.98
N LEU A 48 8.69 -0.91 4.79
CA LEU A 48 9.87 -0.11 5.11
C LEU A 48 10.58 -0.64 6.36
N ILE A 49 9.89 -1.42 7.18
CA ILE A 49 10.46 -2.05 8.36
C ILE A 49 11.31 -3.23 7.89
N GLN A 50 12.64 -3.08 7.97
CA GLN A 50 13.56 -4.18 7.71
C GLN A 50 13.30 -5.28 8.75
N LYS A 51 12.74 -6.40 8.28
CA LYS A 51 12.65 -7.60 9.08
C LYS A 51 13.96 -8.33 8.89
N ASP A 52 14.76 -8.45 9.94
CA ASP A 52 15.92 -9.34 9.91
C ASP A 52 15.40 -10.78 9.89
N THR A 53 15.64 -11.46 8.77
CA THR A 53 15.16 -12.83 8.54
C THR A 53 16.32 -13.82 8.53
N SER A 54 17.53 -13.37 8.88
CA SER A 54 18.74 -14.20 8.86
C SER A 54 18.67 -15.39 9.83
N ASP A 55 17.92 -15.25 10.93
CA ASP A 55 17.73 -16.30 11.93
C ASP A 55 16.50 -17.20 11.69
N ILE A 56 15.70 -16.94 10.65
CA ILE A 56 14.48 -17.71 10.38
C ILE A 56 14.84 -18.93 9.54
N ARG A 57 14.60 -20.13 10.08
CA ARG A 57 14.73 -21.40 9.37
C ARG A 57 13.42 -22.18 9.42
N CYS A 58 13.02 -22.75 8.29
CA CYS A 58 11.89 -23.67 8.25
C CYS A 58 12.26 -25.00 8.94
N SER A 59 11.28 -25.79 9.37
CA SER A 59 11.52 -27.08 10.07
C SER A 59 12.33 -28.10 9.25
N ASN A 60 12.38 -27.92 7.92
CA ASN A 60 13.17 -28.68 6.98
C ASN A 60 14.59 -28.11 6.74
N GLY A 61 14.96 -27.02 7.42
CA GLY A 61 16.26 -26.35 7.31
C GLY A 61 16.43 -25.44 6.10
N GLU A 62 15.40 -25.29 5.26
CA GLU A 62 15.41 -24.40 4.09
C GLU A 62 15.20 -22.92 4.47
N PRO A 63 15.70 -21.98 3.65
CA PRO A 63 15.41 -20.57 3.82
C PRO A 63 13.91 -20.30 3.62
N PRO A 64 13.29 -19.45 4.45
CA PRO A 64 11.87 -19.14 4.33
C PRO A 64 11.59 -18.34 3.05
N ILE A 65 10.50 -18.67 2.36
CA ILE A 65 9.97 -17.86 1.26
C ILE A 65 9.16 -16.73 1.88
N ILE A 66 9.79 -15.56 2.01
CA ILE A 66 9.14 -14.36 2.55
C ILE A 66 8.76 -13.48 1.36
N PRO A 67 7.45 -13.31 1.06
CA PRO A 67 7.04 -12.39 0.01
C PRO A 67 7.50 -10.98 0.38
N LYS A 68 8.12 -10.29 -0.57
CA LYS A 68 8.48 -8.89 -0.36
C LYS A 68 7.18 -8.09 -0.21
N PRO A 69 7.04 -7.30 0.85
CA PRO A 69 5.87 -6.47 1.04
C PRO A 69 5.81 -5.39 -0.06
N ASP A 70 4.61 -5.13 -0.58
CA ASP A 70 4.38 -4.11 -1.58
C ASP A 70 4.72 -2.73 -1.01
N ARG A 71 5.56 -1.99 -1.73
CA ARG A 71 5.97 -0.65 -1.32
C ARG A 71 4.97 0.38 -1.82
N VAL A 72 4.37 1.11 -0.90
CA VAL A 72 3.49 2.24 -1.20
C VAL A 72 4.34 3.50 -1.34
N ILE A 73 4.23 4.19 -2.48
CA ILE A 73 4.99 5.42 -2.79
C ILE A 73 4.27 6.70 -2.38
N GLY A 74 2.95 6.64 -2.17
CA GLY A 74 2.11 7.77 -1.83
C GLY A 74 0.71 7.33 -1.39
N VAL A 75 0.05 8.18 -0.61
CA VAL A 75 -1.29 7.95 -0.06
C VAL A 75 -2.20 9.11 -0.44
N ILE A 76 -3.42 8.82 -0.89
CA ILE A 76 -4.45 9.80 -1.21
C ILE A 76 -5.61 9.61 -0.22
N GLY A 77 -5.99 10.69 0.48
CA GLY A 77 -7.00 10.66 1.55
C GLY A 77 -6.42 11.08 2.91
N ALA A 78 -7.14 10.93 4.02
CA ALA A 78 -8.53 10.44 4.12
C ALA A 78 -9.57 11.52 3.77
N SER A 79 -10.87 11.18 3.81
CA SER A 79 -11.94 12.13 3.48
C SER A 79 -12.18 13.19 4.55
N ALA A 80 -11.97 12.85 5.83
CA ALA A 80 -12.19 13.75 6.95
C ALA A 80 -10.85 14.24 7.50
N SER A 81 -10.77 15.52 7.87
CA SER A 81 -9.54 16.11 8.42
C SER A 81 -9.09 15.43 9.72
N SER A 82 -10.03 15.04 10.57
CA SER A 82 -9.75 14.30 11.81
C SER A 82 -9.13 12.92 11.57
N VAL A 83 -9.53 12.24 10.50
CA VAL A 83 -8.98 10.93 10.11
C VAL A 83 -7.66 11.08 9.37
N SER A 84 -7.42 12.21 8.70
CA SER A 84 -6.19 12.44 7.93
C SER A 84 -5.02 12.92 8.79
N ILE A 85 -5.30 13.59 9.91
CA ILE A 85 -4.27 14.11 10.82
C ILE A 85 -3.75 13.07 11.81
N MET A 86 -4.51 11.99 12.03
CA MET A 86 -4.18 10.92 12.95
C MET A 86 -3.52 9.76 12.21
#